data_AF-A0A7X4W865-F1
#
_entry.id   AF-A0A7X4W865-F1
#
_cell.length_a   1.000
_cell.length_b   1.000
_cell.length_c   1.000
_cell.angle_alpha   90.00
_cell.angle_beta   90.00
_cell.angle_gamma   90.00
#
_symmetry.space_group_name_H-M   'P 1'
#
loop_
_entity.id
_entity.type
_entity.pdbx_description
1 polymer ?
#
loop_
_entity_poly.entity_id
_entity_poly.type
_entity_poly.pdbx_seq_one_letter_code
_entity_poly.pdbx_strand_id
1 'polypeptide(L)' 'PQELTNDAFIKVWDTVSFSRGLFGKLPDPAHIEKVLRSLSLWEKRNNRMITLSGGMKRRVLIAKALA' A
#
# COMPACT_ATOMS: atom_id res chain seq x y z
N PRO A 1 -16.54 -8.27 -7.03
CA PRO A 1 -15.79 -7.53 -5.98
C PRO A 1 -14.73 -8.42 -5.29
N GLN A 2 -14.09 -9.29 -6.07
CA GLN A 2 -13.03 -10.21 -5.68
C GLN A 2 -11.70 -9.57 -6.13
N GLU A 3 -10.68 -9.73 -5.30
CA GLU A 3 -9.32 -9.18 -5.31
C GLU A 3 -8.79 -8.61 -6.64
N LEU A 4 -8.31 -7.36 -6.60
CA LEU A 4 -7.44 -6.78 -7.63
C LEU A 4 -6.16 -7.64 -7.75
N THR A 5 -6.21 -8.67 -8.59
CA THR A 5 -5.13 -9.62 -8.85
C THR A 5 -3.91 -8.97 -9.49
N ASN A 6 -4.07 -7.78 -10.09
CA ASN A 6 -2.97 -7.06 -10.76
C ASN A 6 -1.91 -6.51 -9.80
N ASP A 7 -2.25 -6.24 -8.54
CA ASP A 7 -1.29 -5.70 -7.57
C ASP A 7 -0.35 -6.78 -7.00
N ALA A 8 -0.59 -8.06 -7.26
CA ALA A 8 0.12 -9.18 -6.61
C ALA A 8 1.65 -9.09 -6.73
N PHE A 9 2.14 -8.59 -7.86
CA PHE A 9 3.58 -8.45 -8.14
C PHE A 9 4.15 -7.06 -7.82
N ILE A 10 3.29 -6.10 -7.54
CA ILE A 10 3.66 -4.72 -7.21
C ILE A 10 4.10 -4.66 -5.74
N LYS A 11 5.05 -3.77 -5.43
CA LYS A 11 5.48 -3.54 -4.05
C LYS A 11 4.44 -2.76 -3.27
N VAL A 12 4.38 -2.98 -1.96
CA VAL A 12 3.47 -2.25 -1.06
C VAL A 12 3.61 -0.73 -1.20
N TRP A 13 4.85 -0.23 -1.27
CA TRP A 13 5.13 1.18 -1.46
C TRP A 13 4.49 1.74 -2.74
N ASP A 14 4.72 1.07 -3.86
CA ASP A 14 4.26 1.49 -5.18
C ASP A 14 2.72 1.45 -5.25
N THR A 15 2.10 0.42 -4.68
CA THR A 15 0.64 0.29 -4.61
C THR A 15 -0.01 1.45 -3.84
N VAL A 16 0.58 1.85 -2.71
CA VAL A 16 0.04 2.95 -1.88
C VAL A 16 0.32 4.31 -2.53
N SER A 17 1.53 4.50 -3.09
CA SER A 17 1.88 5.71 -3.84
C SER A 17 1.02 5.90 -5.08
N PHE A 18 0.73 4.83 -5.81
CA PHE A 18 -0.12 4.86 -7.00
C PHE A 18 -1.56 5.23 -6.65
N SER A 19 -2.10 4.65 -5.56
CA SER A 19 -3.43 4.99 -5.06
C SER A 19 -3.58 6.49 -4.82
N ARG A 20 -2.59 7.12 -4.20
CA ARG A 20 -2.58 8.57 -3.96
C ARG A 20 -2.67 9.39 -5.25
N GLY A 21 -1.89 9.00 -6.27
CA GLY A 21 -1.93 9.63 -7.59
C GLY A 21 -3.28 9.50 -8.30
N LEU A 22 -3.98 8.37 -8.13
CA LEU A 22 -5.33 8.18 -8.68
C LEU A 22 -6.36 9.15 -8.08
N PHE A 23 -6.17 9.61 -6.85
CA PHE A 23 -7.04 10.60 -6.20
C PHE A 23 -6.58 12.05 -6.40
N GLY A 24 -5.66 12.32 -7.34
CA GLY A 24 -5.19 13.67 -7.65
C GLY A 24 -4.34 14.31 -6.54
N LYS A 25 -3.87 13.52 -5.57
CA LYS A 25 -2.97 14.01 -4.52
C LYS A 25 -1.52 13.97 -5.03
N LEU A 26 -0.77 15.05 -4.77
CA LEU A 26 0.66 15.13 -5.09
C LEU A 26 1.46 14.04 -4.38
N PRO A 27 2.53 13.49 -5.00
CA PRO A 27 3.42 12.55 -4.34
C PRO A 27 3.93 13.09 -3.00
N ASP A 28 3.73 12.33 -1.92
CA ASP A 28 4.18 12.68 -0.58
C ASP A 28 4.78 11.44 0.11
N PRO A 29 6.09 11.19 -0.09
CA PRO A 29 6.78 10.05 0.50
C PRO A 29 6.73 10.03 2.03
N ALA A 30 6.74 11.21 2.68
CA ALA A 30 6.71 11.31 4.13
C ALA A 30 5.35 10.90 4.71
N HIS A 31 4.26 11.29 4.04
CA HIS A 31 2.91 10.83 4.41
C HIS A 31 2.75 9.32 4.22
N ILE A 32 3.24 8.77 3.10
CA ILE A 32 3.19 7.33 2.84
C ILE A 32 3.98 6.56 3.90
N GLU A 33 5.18 7.04 4.25
CA GLU A 33 5.97 6.46 5.34
C GLU A 33 5.20 6.46 6.66
N LYS A 34 4.60 7.59 7.04
CA LYS A 34 3.80 7.71 8.26
C LYS A 34 2.63 6.71 8.30
N VAL A 35 1.90 6.57 7.19
CA VAL A 35 0.77 5.63 7.06
C VAL A 35 1.26 4.18 7.12
N LEU A 36 2.36 3.85 6.44
CA LEU A 36 2.90 2.49 6.48
C LEU A 36 3.46 2.13 7.87
N ARG A 37 4.06 3.09 8.59
CA ARG A 37 4.52 2.89 9.97
C ARG A 37 3.35 2.68 10.93
N SER A 38 2.29 3.49 10.82
CA SER A 38 1.11 3.34 11.70
C SER A 38 0.39 1.99 11.51
N LEU A 39 0.47 1.41 10.31
CA LEU A 39 -0.11 0.11 9.99
C LEU A 39 0.88 -1.07 10.13
N SER A 40 2.07 -0.84 10.67
CA SER A 40 3.12 -1.87 10.82
C SER A 40 3.48 -2.56 9.50
N LEU A 41 3.48 -1.81 8.40
CA LEU A 41 3.80 -2.25 7.04
C LEU A 41 5.13 -1.70 6.52
N TRP A 42 5.75 -0.75 7.24
CA TRP A 42 6.97 -0.06 6.81
C TRP A 42 8.14 -1.00 6.46
N GLU A 43 8.36 -2.03 7.28
CA GLU A 43 9.40 -3.03 7.05
C GLU A 43 9.12 -3.91 5.82
N LYS A 44 7.87 -3.94 5.35
CA LYS A 44 7.41 -4.69 4.19
C LYS A 44 7.13 -3.80 2.97
N ARG A 45 7.54 -2.52 3.00
CA ARG A 45 7.29 -1.57 1.90
C ARG A 45 7.84 -2.06 0.55
N ASN A 46 8.96 -2.79 0.59
CA ASN A 46 9.63 -3.36 -0.59
C ASN A 46 9.16 -4.77 -0.95
N ASN A 47 8.31 -5.38 -0.12
CA ASN A 47 7.75 -6.69 -0.38
C ASN A 47 6.65 -6.58 -1.44
N ARG A 48 6.52 -7.64 -2.24
CA ARG A 48 5.41 -7.78 -3.18
C ARG A 48 4.13 -8.15 -2.44
N MET A 49 2.98 -7.68 -2.92
CA MET A 49 1.67 -7.95 -2.31
C MET A 49 1.36 -9.44 -2.14
N ILE A 50 1.84 -10.30 -3.05
CA ILE A 50 1.68 -11.75 -2.97
C ILE A 50 2.38 -12.38 -1.75
N THR A 51 3.45 -11.76 -1.25
CA THR A 51 4.23 -12.26 -0.10
C THR A 51 3.60 -11.90 1.25
N LEU A 52 2.53 -11.10 1.24
CA LEU A 52 1.85 -10.65 2.44
C LEU A 52 0.79 -11.65 2.89
N SER A 53 0.65 -11.82 4.20
CA SER A 53 -0.49 -12.52 4.78
C SER A 53 -1.81 -11.79 4.49
N GLY A 54 -2.94 -12.50 4.58
CA GLY A 54 -4.27 -11.89 4.35
C GLY A 54 -4.52 -10.67 5.25
N GLY A 55 -4.09 -10.72 6.52
CA GLY A 55 -4.19 -9.57 7.44
C GLY A 55 -3.34 -8.39 7.02
N MET A 56 -2.14 -8.62 6.48
CA MET A 56 -1.29 -7.57 5.93
C MET A 56 -1.91 -6.96 4.67
N LYS A 57 -2.47 -7.76 3.76
CA LYS A 57 -3.19 -7.26 2.56
C LYS A 57 -4.36 -6.34 2.94
N ARG A 58 -5.15 -6.70 3.96
CA ARG A 58 -6.20 -5.82 4.50
C ARG A 58 -5.66 -4.49 5.00
N ARG A 59 -4.51 -4.50 5.70
CA ARG A 59 -3.84 -3.25 6.12
C ARG A 59 -3.35 -2.43 4.94
N VAL A 60 -2.88 -3.05 3.85
CA VAL A 60 -2.52 -2.30 2.64
C VAL A 60 -3.74 -1.63 2.01
N LEU A 61 -4.90 -2.30 1.98
CA LEU A 61 -6.15 -1.67 1.49
C LEU A 61 -6.52 -0.43 2.32
N ILE A 62 -6.36 -0.50 3.65
CA ILE A 62 -6.53 0.66 4.53
C ILE A 62 -5.49 1.74 4.22
N ALA A 63 -4.22 1.37 4.02
CA ALA A 63 -3.16 2.30 3.65
C ALA A 63 -3.46 3.04 2.34
N LYS A 64 -3.99 2.35 1.32
CA LYS A 64 -4.40 2.94 0.03
C LYS A 64 -5.48 4.01 0.18
N ALA A 65 -6.37 3.85 1.16
CA ALA A 65 -7.44 4.80 1.45
C ALA A 65 -6.99 6.00 2.30
N LEU A 66 -5.99 5.81 3.18
CA LEU A 66 -5.44 6.86 4.04
C LEU A 66 -4.35 7.71 3.35
N ALA A 67 -3.70 7.14 2.33
CA ALA A 67 -2.63 7.80 1.58
C ALA A 67 -3.13 8.93 0.68
#